data_AF-A0A803PKH2-F1
#
_entry.id   AF-A0A803PKH2-F1
#
_cell.length_a   1.000
_cell.length_b   1.000
_cell.length_c   1.000
_cell.angle_alpha   90.00
_cell.angle_beta   90.00
_cell.angle_gamma   90.00
#
_symmetry.space_group_name_H-M   'P 1'
#
loop_
_entity.id
_entity.type
_entity.pdbx_description
1 polymer ?
#
loop_
_entity_poly.entity_id
_entity_poly.type
_entity_poly.pdbx_seq_one_letter_code
_entity_poly.pdbx_strand_id
1 'polypeptide(L)'
;MFKKSMELKSHQRLSGADRKKLKRTIKDRFPAASDPDMDSLLPPKVEITVDKFQNRVIVYGVEGGLPMFFDVDGRGTEVFPTVYALWKVPNLLPSFLLKGGEVSRYVIGGADLMFPGISIPPEGLPTFSAGEIWAVKVPGNPAPIAVGSTTMSSTEALKACLRGKALKITHYYRDLLWESVEGHYVPNAGFLEDVVFEDPASSSLCQTSNSYDDDTANSSHNQWDGINDEEVRDSVDAADDQSVPDAVKKTAEQEIMLSLANVKVTDNVSGDESIAEDQHPLSVEDMDMLLDKCLLQALHTTVKDLPMPGSTLW
;
A
#
# COMPACT_ATOMS: atom_id res chain seq x y z
N MET A 1 4.49 -2.75 -20.61
CA MET A 1 4.84 -3.57 -21.79
C MET A 1 3.70 -3.57 -22.81
N PHE A 2 2.48 -3.94 -22.42
CA PHE A 2 1.33 -4.16 -23.32
C PHE A 2 0.63 -2.88 -23.81
N LYS A 3 1.41 -1.87 -24.21
CA LYS A 3 0.93 -0.57 -24.76
C LYS A 3 0.77 -0.57 -26.28
N LYS A 4 1.16 -1.65 -26.97
CA LYS A 4 0.98 -1.85 -28.41
C LYS A 4 0.35 -3.22 -28.64
N SER A 5 -0.50 -3.31 -29.66
CA SER A 5 -1.15 -4.58 -30.03
C SER A 5 -0.11 -5.67 -30.26
N MET A 6 -0.43 -6.88 -29.81
CA MET A 6 0.40 -8.07 -29.95
C MET A 6 -0.39 -9.16 -30.66
N GLU A 7 0.13 -9.65 -31.77
CA GLU A 7 -0.49 -10.78 -32.45
C GLU A 7 -0.20 -12.09 -31.69
N LEU A 8 -1.27 -12.81 -31.35
CA LEU A 8 -1.22 -14.14 -30.78
C LEU A 8 -0.68 -15.12 -31.82
N LYS A 9 0.40 -15.84 -31.48
CA LYS A 9 1.06 -16.81 -32.35
C LYS A 9 0.54 -18.24 -32.13
N SER A 10 0.20 -18.60 -30.90
CA SER A 10 -0.42 -19.89 -30.59
C SER A 10 -1.04 -19.90 -29.19
N HIS A 11 -2.29 -20.37 -29.11
CA HIS A 11 -2.93 -20.81 -27.87
C HIS A 11 -2.69 -22.31 -27.67
N GLN A 12 -2.39 -22.75 -26.44
CA GLN A 12 -2.26 -24.17 -26.10
C GLN A 12 -2.49 -24.43 -24.61
N ARG A 13 -3.01 -25.62 -24.26
CA ARG A 13 -3.05 -26.09 -22.87
C ARG A 13 -1.67 -26.57 -22.38
N LEU A 14 -1.39 -26.43 -21.09
CA LEU A 14 -0.15 -26.92 -20.45
C LEU A 14 -0.23 -28.41 -20.10
N SER A 15 0.88 -29.13 -20.29
CA SER A 15 0.99 -30.51 -19.81
C SER A 15 0.96 -30.57 -18.28
N GLY A 16 0.50 -31.70 -17.72
CA GLY A 16 0.52 -31.92 -16.27
C GLY A 16 1.91 -31.88 -15.62
N ALA A 17 2.98 -32.09 -16.41
CA ALA A 17 4.36 -31.96 -15.96
C ALA A 17 4.82 -30.50 -15.97
N ASP A 18 4.55 -29.77 -17.06
CA ASP A 18 4.91 -28.36 -17.19
C ASP A 18 4.13 -27.48 -16.22
N ARG A 19 2.87 -27.82 -15.91
CA ARG A 19 2.09 -27.19 -14.84
C ARG A 19 2.76 -27.31 -13.46
N LYS A 20 3.34 -28.47 -13.14
CA LYS A 20 4.11 -28.68 -11.89
C LYS A 20 5.42 -27.89 -11.90
N LYS A 21 6.09 -27.79 -13.06
CA LYS A 21 7.28 -26.96 -13.25
C LYS A 21 6.96 -25.47 -13.04
N LEU A 22 5.91 -24.96 -13.69
CA LEU A 22 5.44 -23.58 -13.57
C LEU A 22 5.11 -23.21 -12.12
N LYS A 23 4.32 -24.05 -11.41
CA LYS A 23 4.04 -23.83 -9.99
C LYS A 23 5.30 -23.74 -9.13
N ARG A 24 6.29 -24.62 -9.36
CA ARG A 24 7.58 -24.53 -8.66
C ARG A 24 8.27 -23.20 -8.98
N THR A 25 8.48 -22.87 -10.24
CA THR A 25 9.14 -21.61 -10.65
C THR A 25 8.44 -20.36 -10.10
N ILE A 26 7.12 -20.36 -9.99
CA ILE A 26 6.35 -19.26 -9.37
C ILE A 26 6.58 -19.22 -7.85
N LYS A 27 6.51 -20.36 -7.14
CA LYS A 27 6.77 -20.40 -5.68
C LYS A 27 8.22 -20.04 -5.33
N ASP A 28 9.18 -20.47 -6.15
CA ASP A 28 10.60 -20.12 -6.03
C ASP A 28 10.85 -18.62 -6.28
N ARG A 29 9.97 -17.94 -7.02
CA ARG A 29 10.04 -16.50 -7.33
C ARG A 29 9.27 -15.61 -6.35
N PHE A 30 8.17 -16.10 -5.79
CA PHE A 30 7.29 -15.34 -4.89
C PHE A 30 7.12 -16.05 -3.54
N PRO A 31 8.19 -16.16 -2.73
CA PRO A 31 8.18 -16.92 -1.47
C PRO A 31 7.25 -16.34 -0.39
N ALA A 32 6.73 -15.13 -0.59
CA ALA A 32 5.71 -14.51 0.27
C ALA A 32 4.31 -15.14 0.10
N ALA A 33 4.04 -15.84 -1.01
CA ALA A 33 2.76 -16.50 -1.25
C ALA A 33 2.72 -17.91 -0.62
N SER A 34 1.64 -18.19 0.10
CA SER A 34 1.38 -19.49 0.70
C SER A 34 0.87 -20.52 -0.33
N ASP A 35 0.88 -21.80 0.02
CA ASP A 35 0.32 -22.84 -0.85
C ASP A 35 -1.17 -22.63 -1.21
N PRO A 36 -2.09 -22.22 -0.31
CA PRO A 36 -3.46 -21.87 -0.71
C PRO A 36 -3.53 -20.63 -1.61
N ASP A 37 -2.63 -19.64 -1.48
CA ASP A 37 -2.56 -18.53 -2.44
C ASP A 37 -2.22 -19.04 -3.85
N MET A 38 -1.23 -19.93 -3.94
CA MET A 38 -0.81 -20.56 -5.21
C MET A 38 -1.88 -21.45 -5.84
N ASP A 39 -2.73 -22.09 -5.02
CA ASP A 39 -3.89 -22.84 -5.50
C ASP A 39 -5.09 -21.93 -5.85
N SER A 40 -5.20 -20.72 -5.29
CA SER A 40 -6.22 -19.72 -5.68
C SER A 40 -5.91 -19.03 -7.02
N LEU A 41 -4.61 -18.86 -7.34
CA LEU A 41 -4.14 -18.32 -8.61
C LEU A 41 -4.11 -19.40 -9.70
N LEU A 42 -3.57 -20.59 -9.41
CA LEU A 42 -3.45 -21.69 -10.37
C LEU A 42 -4.11 -22.98 -9.84
N PRO A 43 -5.45 -23.14 -9.92
CA PRO A 43 -6.15 -24.26 -9.31
C PRO A 43 -5.65 -25.65 -9.78
N PRO A 44 -5.31 -26.59 -8.87
CA PRO A 44 -4.74 -27.89 -9.24
C PRO A 44 -5.73 -28.80 -10.00
N LYS A 45 -7.03 -28.48 -9.97
CA LYS A 45 -8.10 -29.21 -10.68
C LYS A 45 -8.42 -28.64 -12.07
N VAL A 46 -7.97 -27.44 -12.42
CA VAL A 46 -8.31 -26.75 -13.68
C VAL A 46 -7.11 -26.77 -14.63
N GLU A 47 -7.36 -26.81 -15.94
CA GLU A 47 -6.31 -26.69 -16.96
C GLU A 47 -5.75 -25.26 -17.01
N ILE A 48 -4.47 -25.14 -17.38
CA ILE A 48 -3.80 -23.84 -17.54
C ILE A 48 -3.57 -23.63 -19.03
N THR A 49 -4.07 -22.51 -19.55
CA THR A 49 -3.85 -22.06 -20.93
C THR A 49 -2.53 -21.29 -21.04
N VAL A 50 -1.93 -21.36 -22.23
CA VAL A 50 -0.69 -20.69 -22.57
C VAL A 50 -0.82 -20.02 -23.93
N ASP A 51 -0.76 -18.69 -23.89
CA ASP A 51 -0.87 -17.81 -25.03
C ASP A 51 0.51 -17.23 -25.35
N LYS A 52 1.07 -17.67 -26.48
CA LYS A 52 2.40 -17.26 -26.95
C LYS A 52 2.23 -16.18 -28.01
N PHE A 53 2.87 -15.03 -27.81
CA PHE A 53 2.82 -13.90 -28.73
C PHE A 53 4.06 -13.86 -29.65
N GLN A 54 3.96 -13.16 -30.77
CA GLN A 54 5.06 -13.09 -31.75
C GLN A 54 6.38 -12.53 -31.16
N ASN A 55 6.27 -11.63 -30.19
CA ASN A 55 7.40 -11.01 -29.47
C ASN A 55 8.06 -11.91 -28.40
N ARG A 56 7.70 -13.21 -28.34
CA ARG A 56 8.12 -14.22 -27.36
C ARG A 56 7.49 -14.13 -25.98
N VAL A 57 6.63 -13.15 -25.70
CA VAL A 57 5.87 -13.14 -24.45
C VAL A 57 5.01 -14.39 -24.36
N ILE A 58 4.96 -14.98 -23.17
CA ILE A 58 4.11 -16.13 -22.85
C ILE A 58 3.18 -15.74 -21.70
N VAL A 59 1.88 -15.72 -21.94
CA VAL A 59 0.85 -15.48 -20.90
C VAL A 59 0.33 -16.83 -20.42
N TYR A 60 0.10 -16.95 -19.11
CA TYR A 60 -0.42 -18.13 -18.42
C TYR A 60 -1.78 -17.80 -17.79
N GLY A 61 -2.84 -18.43 -18.29
CA GLY A 61 -4.21 -18.24 -17.81
C GLY A 61 -4.81 -19.51 -17.22
N VAL A 62 -5.88 -19.35 -16.44
CA VAL A 62 -6.74 -20.48 -16.05
C VAL A 62 -7.76 -20.70 -17.17
N GLU A 63 -7.99 -21.94 -17.60
CA GLU A 63 -8.96 -22.20 -18.67
C GLU A 63 -10.37 -21.72 -18.27
N GLY A 64 -11.04 -20.97 -19.16
CA GLY A 64 -12.32 -20.32 -18.87
C GLY A 64 -12.24 -19.17 -17.86
N GLY A 65 -11.05 -18.63 -17.60
CA GLY A 65 -10.81 -17.56 -16.64
C GLY A 65 -9.70 -16.59 -17.06
N LEU A 66 -9.24 -15.80 -16.09
CA LEU A 66 -8.34 -14.66 -16.32
C LEU A 66 -6.86 -15.09 -16.48
N PRO A 67 -6.02 -14.29 -17.17
CA PRO A 67 -4.57 -14.46 -17.17
C PRO A 67 -4.02 -14.13 -15.78
N MET A 68 -3.14 -14.98 -15.26
CA MET A 68 -2.59 -14.88 -13.88
C MET A 68 -1.12 -14.50 -13.87
N PHE A 69 -0.33 -14.97 -14.85
CA PHE A 69 1.10 -14.69 -14.95
C PHE A 69 1.50 -14.45 -16.41
N PHE A 70 2.61 -13.74 -16.63
CA PHE A 70 3.24 -13.62 -17.94
C PHE A 70 4.77 -13.66 -17.83
N ASP A 71 5.42 -14.30 -18.80
CA ASP A 71 6.87 -14.31 -18.97
C ASP A 71 7.24 -13.35 -20.10
N VAL A 72 8.07 -12.36 -19.79
CA VAL A 72 8.49 -11.29 -20.71
C VAL A 72 9.38 -11.82 -21.84
N ASP A 73 10.21 -12.84 -21.55
CA ASP A 73 11.30 -13.27 -22.42
C ASP A 73 11.06 -14.68 -23.03
N GLY A 74 10.07 -15.40 -22.50
CA GLY A 74 9.70 -16.77 -22.89
C GLY A 74 10.71 -17.84 -22.44
N ARG A 75 11.50 -17.54 -21.40
CA ARG A 75 12.61 -18.38 -20.88
C ARG A 75 12.33 -19.02 -19.52
N GLY A 76 11.24 -18.65 -18.87
CA GLY A 76 10.91 -18.98 -17.48
C GLY A 76 11.71 -18.17 -16.44
N THR A 77 12.46 -17.14 -16.86
CA THR A 77 13.32 -16.34 -15.97
C THR A 77 12.63 -15.10 -15.44
N GLU A 78 11.91 -14.36 -16.29
CA GLU A 78 11.24 -13.09 -15.96
C GLU A 78 9.72 -13.27 -15.99
N VAL A 79 9.21 -14.09 -15.05
CA VAL A 79 7.78 -14.31 -14.84
C VAL A 79 7.24 -13.25 -13.87
N PHE A 80 6.18 -12.55 -14.26
CA PHE A 80 5.45 -11.54 -13.50
C PHE A 80 4.00 -11.98 -13.28
N PRO A 81 3.34 -11.61 -12.16
CA PRO A 81 1.90 -11.73 -12.02
C PRO A 81 1.15 -10.66 -12.81
N THR A 82 -0.10 -10.93 -13.20
CA THR A 82 -1.01 -9.91 -13.74
C THR A 82 -1.62 -9.03 -12.64
N VAL A 83 -2.24 -7.90 -13.00
CA VAL A 83 -3.05 -7.13 -12.02
C VAL A 83 -4.19 -7.99 -11.46
N TYR A 84 -4.81 -8.86 -12.28
CA TYR A 84 -5.83 -9.81 -11.84
C TYR A 84 -5.32 -10.78 -10.75
N ALA A 85 -4.10 -11.31 -10.89
CA ALA A 85 -3.49 -12.14 -9.85
C ALA A 85 -3.16 -11.33 -8.58
N LEU A 86 -2.70 -10.09 -8.73
CA LEU A 86 -2.44 -9.17 -7.62
C LEU A 86 -3.72 -8.68 -6.91
N TRP A 87 -4.88 -8.71 -7.57
CA TRP A 87 -6.18 -8.43 -6.93
C TRP A 87 -6.70 -9.63 -6.15
N LYS A 88 -6.40 -10.85 -6.59
CA LYS A 88 -6.67 -12.08 -5.82
C LYS A 88 -5.75 -12.23 -4.61
N VAL A 89 -4.46 -11.96 -4.77
CA VAL A 89 -3.42 -12.11 -3.74
C VAL A 89 -2.59 -10.82 -3.65
N PRO A 90 -3.06 -9.77 -2.93
CA PRO A 90 -2.36 -8.48 -2.85
C PRO A 90 -1.01 -8.51 -2.11
N ASN A 91 -0.71 -9.62 -1.43
CA ASN A 91 0.53 -9.85 -0.68
C ASN A 91 1.58 -10.64 -1.49
N LEU A 92 1.30 -10.98 -2.75
CA LEU A 92 2.19 -11.72 -3.64
C LEU A 92 3.49 -10.96 -3.96
N LEU A 93 3.46 -9.62 -3.89
CA LEU A 93 4.60 -8.73 -4.15
C LEU A 93 4.66 -7.59 -3.11
N PRO A 94 5.86 -7.06 -2.80
CA PRO A 94 5.98 -5.73 -2.22
C PRO A 94 5.45 -4.66 -3.19
N SER A 95 4.99 -3.52 -2.66
CA SER A 95 4.39 -2.46 -3.47
C SER A 95 4.88 -1.07 -3.10
N PHE A 96 5.22 -0.26 -4.11
CA PHE A 96 5.38 1.18 -3.94
C PHE A 96 4.00 1.84 -3.86
N LEU A 97 3.82 2.72 -2.88
CA LEU A 97 2.64 3.59 -2.78
C LEU A 97 2.87 4.86 -3.60
N LEU A 98 1.91 5.29 -4.40
CA LEU A 98 1.98 6.58 -5.09
C LEU A 98 1.79 7.75 -4.12
N LYS A 99 2.33 8.92 -4.46
CA LYS A 99 2.20 10.15 -3.67
C LYS A 99 0.77 10.73 -3.64
N GLY A 100 -0.06 10.39 -4.62
CA GLY A 100 -1.46 10.79 -4.74
C GLY A 100 -2.15 10.03 -5.88
N GLY A 101 -3.49 10.02 -5.91
CA GLY A 101 -4.28 9.34 -6.94
C GLY A 101 -4.01 9.89 -8.34
N GLU A 102 -3.72 11.19 -8.45
CA GLU A 102 -3.40 11.90 -9.69
C GLU A 102 -2.16 11.36 -10.39
N VAL A 103 -1.25 10.69 -9.67
CA VAL A 103 -0.03 10.11 -10.24
C VAL A 103 -0.35 8.83 -11.03
N SER A 104 -1.45 8.14 -10.69
CA SER A 104 -1.85 6.87 -11.33
C SER A 104 -2.08 7.03 -12.83
N ARG A 105 -2.62 8.17 -13.30
CA ARG A 105 -2.88 8.43 -14.73
C ARG A 105 -1.65 8.32 -15.62
N TYR A 106 -0.46 8.60 -15.08
CA TYR A 106 0.80 8.42 -15.81
C TYR A 106 1.22 6.96 -15.87
N VAL A 107 1.03 6.22 -14.77
CA VAL A 107 1.35 4.79 -14.67
C VAL A 107 0.42 3.96 -15.57
N ILE A 108 -0.89 4.21 -15.53
CA ILE A 108 -1.86 3.56 -16.43
C ILE A 108 -1.89 4.18 -17.84
N GLY A 109 -1.28 5.36 -18.01
CA GLY A 109 -0.81 5.84 -19.30
C GLY A 109 0.39 5.06 -19.85
N GLY A 110 0.92 4.07 -19.12
CA GLY A 110 2.07 3.26 -19.50
C GLY A 110 3.41 3.98 -19.46
N ALA A 111 3.56 4.98 -18.58
CA ALA A 111 4.85 5.57 -18.23
C ALA A 111 5.52 4.78 -17.09
N ASP A 112 6.85 4.83 -17.04
CA ASP A 112 7.62 4.25 -15.95
C ASP A 112 7.51 5.11 -14.67
N LEU A 113 7.47 4.46 -13.50
CA LEU A 113 7.35 5.15 -12.22
C LEU A 113 8.69 5.79 -11.82
N MET A 114 8.66 7.09 -11.56
CA MET A 114 9.80 7.88 -11.09
C MET A 114 9.72 8.06 -9.58
N PHE A 115 10.87 8.10 -8.88
CA PHE A 115 10.93 8.25 -7.42
C PHE A 115 10.12 9.44 -6.85
N PRO A 116 10.10 10.64 -7.48
CA PRO A 116 9.28 11.76 -7.00
C PRO A 116 7.75 11.53 -7.01
N GLY A 117 7.27 10.49 -7.70
CA GLY A 117 5.86 10.08 -7.71
C GLY A 117 5.51 9.04 -6.62
N ILE A 118 6.49 8.57 -5.85
CA ILE A 118 6.32 7.60 -4.77
C ILE A 118 6.09 8.34 -3.44
N SER A 119 5.16 7.85 -2.63
CA SER A 119 5.05 8.23 -1.22
C SER A 119 6.10 7.47 -0.42
N ILE A 120 6.98 8.20 0.24
CA ILE A 120 8.04 7.64 1.09
C ILE A 120 7.57 7.83 2.54
N PRO A 121 7.37 6.76 3.31
CA PRO A 121 6.96 6.86 4.71
C PRO A 121 8.14 7.35 5.58
N PRO A 122 7.91 7.84 6.81
CA PRO A 122 8.97 8.43 7.64
C PRO A 122 10.09 7.44 8.02
N GLU A 123 9.83 6.14 8.00
CA GLU A 123 10.81 5.06 8.19
C GLU A 123 11.73 4.85 6.97
N GLY A 124 11.41 5.48 5.83
CA GLY A 124 12.12 5.36 4.56
C GLY A 124 11.58 4.28 3.63
N LEU A 125 12.28 4.03 2.51
CA LEU A 125 11.93 2.94 1.60
C LEU A 125 12.51 1.60 2.11
N PRO A 126 11.80 0.46 1.91
CA PRO A 126 12.34 -0.86 2.21
C PRO A 126 13.63 -1.17 1.43
N THR A 127 14.41 -2.14 1.92
CA THR A 127 15.59 -2.63 1.19
C THR A 127 15.16 -3.50 0.01
N PHE A 128 15.49 -3.09 -1.21
CA PHE A 128 15.27 -3.84 -2.45
C PHE A 128 16.50 -3.80 -3.36
N SER A 129 16.64 -4.84 -4.18
CA SER A 129 17.67 -4.96 -5.23
C SER A 129 17.20 -4.33 -6.55
N ALA A 130 18.12 -4.14 -7.50
CA ALA A 130 17.77 -3.83 -8.88
C ALA A 130 17.25 -5.09 -9.62
N GLY A 131 16.28 -4.93 -10.52
CA GLY A 131 15.64 -6.04 -11.25
C GLY A 131 14.59 -6.82 -10.44
N GLU A 132 14.28 -6.39 -9.22
CA GLU A 132 13.31 -7.01 -8.32
C GLU A 132 11.87 -6.70 -8.76
N ILE A 133 10.95 -7.65 -8.62
CA ILE A 133 9.56 -7.48 -9.09
C ILE A 133 8.72 -6.81 -8.01
N TRP A 134 8.11 -5.68 -8.34
CA TRP A 134 7.37 -4.82 -7.41
C TRP A 134 6.04 -4.37 -8.04
N ALA A 135 5.04 -4.19 -7.18
CA ALA A 135 3.72 -3.66 -7.53
C ALA A 135 3.63 -2.13 -7.28
N VAL A 136 2.56 -1.51 -7.78
CA VAL A 136 2.22 -0.09 -7.54
C VAL A 136 0.81 0.00 -6.96
N LYS A 137 0.61 0.70 -5.84
CA LYS A 137 -0.69 0.97 -5.20
C LYS A 137 -0.97 2.47 -5.09
N VAL A 138 -2.25 2.82 -4.97
CA VAL A 138 -2.72 4.19 -4.73
C VAL A 138 -3.03 4.37 -3.22
N PRO A 139 -2.77 5.53 -2.59
CA PRO A 139 -3.25 5.83 -1.25
C PRO A 139 -4.75 5.51 -1.09
N GLY A 140 -5.11 4.85 0.01
CA GLY A 140 -6.50 4.45 0.27
C GLY A 140 -7.06 3.36 -0.66
N ASN A 141 -6.28 2.75 -1.57
CA ASN A 141 -6.72 1.63 -2.40
C ASN A 141 -5.85 0.38 -2.20
N PRO A 142 -6.39 -0.75 -1.68
CA PRO A 142 -5.59 -1.93 -1.36
C PRO A 142 -5.09 -2.70 -2.61
N ALA A 143 -5.74 -2.50 -3.76
CA ALA A 143 -5.51 -3.24 -4.99
C ALA A 143 -4.41 -2.60 -5.88
N PRO A 144 -3.38 -3.35 -6.32
CA PRO A 144 -2.37 -2.83 -7.24
C PRO A 144 -2.91 -2.36 -8.60
N ILE A 145 -2.42 -1.22 -9.08
CA ILE A 145 -2.78 -0.67 -10.40
C ILE A 145 -1.81 -1.13 -11.51
N ALA A 146 -0.60 -1.54 -11.13
CA ALA A 146 0.47 -1.91 -12.06
C ALA A 146 1.54 -2.78 -11.38
N VAL A 147 2.38 -3.39 -12.21
CA VAL A 147 3.53 -4.21 -11.84
C VAL A 147 4.72 -3.89 -12.75
N GLY A 148 5.93 -4.02 -12.22
CA GLY A 148 7.17 -3.76 -12.94
C GLY A 148 8.39 -4.35 -12.27
N SER A 149 9.57 -4.01 -12.78
CA SER A 149 10.85 -4.35 -12.16
C SER A 149 11.64 -3.10 -11.76
N THR A 150 12.32 -3.16 -10.60
CA THR A 150 13.09 -2.04 -10.06
C THR A 150 14.29 -1.72 -10.96
N THR A 151 14.57 -0.44 -11.19
CA THR A 151 15.67 -0.02 -12.10
C THR A 151 16.97 0.37 -11.41
N MET A 152 16.99 0.36 -10.07
CA MET A 152 18.18 0.48 -9.22
C MET A 152 17.85 -0.13 -7.84
N SER A 153 18.87 -0.40 -7.01
CA SER A 153 18.68 -0.83 -5.62
C SER A 153 18.25 0.34 -4.72
N SER A 154 17.74 0.04 -3.52
CA SER A 154 17.44 1.05 -2.50
C SER A 154 18.66 1.90 -2.14
N THR A 155 19.86 1.30 -2.09
CA THR A 155 21.10 2.03 -1.78
C THR A 155 21.52 3.00 -2.88
N GLU A 156 21.22 2.68 -4.14
CA GLU A 156 21.48 3.56 -5.30
C GLU A 156 20.43 4.66 -5.38
N ALA A 157 19.16 4.36 -5.09
CA ALA A 157 18.08 5.34 -5.00
C ALA A 157 18.39 6.43 -3.97
N LEU A 158 18.89 6.05 -2.78
CA LEU A 158 19.33 6.99 -1.76
C LEU A 158 20.53 7.82 -2.21
N LYS A 159 21.56 7.22 -2.82
CA LYS A 159 22.71 7.93 -3.40
C LYS A 159 22.32 8.90 -4.53
N ALA A 160 21.27 8.58 -5.29
CA ALA A 160 20.69 9.44 -6.32
C ALA A 160 19.73 10.51 -5.77
N CYS A 161 19.65 10.67 -4.44
CA CYS A 161 18.71 11.57 -3.75
C CYS A 161 17.25 11.37 -4.17
N LEU A 162 16.86 10.10 -4.40
CA LEU A 162 15.51 9.67 -4.79
C LEU A 162 15.02 10.37 -6.07
N ARG A 163 15.88 10.37 -7.10
CA ARG A 163 15.61 10.92 -8.43
C ARG A 163 15.76 9.87 -9.54
N GLY A 164 15.10 10.13 -10.66
CA GLY A 164 15.07 9.20 -11.80
C GLY A 164 14.04 8.09 -11.62
N LYS A 165 14.24 7.01 -12.38
CA LYS A 165 13.29 5.90 -12.51
C LYS A 165 13.43 4.92 -11.35
N ALA A 166 12.30 4.61 -10.70
CA ALA A 166 12.19 3.62 -9.65
C ALA A 166 11.78 2.25 -10.21
N LEU A 167 10.70 2.22 -11.00
CA LEU A 167 10.08 0.99 -11.50
C LEU A 167 9.82 1.08 -13.01
N LYS A 168 10.31 0.10 -13.77
CA LYS A 168 10.01 -0.09 -15.19
C LYS A 168 8.70 -0.87 -15.32
N ILE A 169 7.65 -0.26 -15.87
CA ILE A 169 6.29 -0.83 -15.85
C ILE A 169 6.11 -1.91 -16.93
N THR A 170 5.94 -3.15 -16.48
CA THR A 170 5.71 -4.30 -17.36
C THR A 170 4.23 -4.48 -17.67
N HIS A 171 3.32 -4.29 -16.72
CA HIS A 171 1.88 -4.42 -16.94
C HIS A 171 1.08 -3.48 -16.04
N TYR A 172 -0.05 -2.97 -16.52
CA TYR A 172 -0.89 -2.00 -15.83
C TYR A 172 -2.38 -2.16 -16.17
N TYR A 173 -3.24 -1.65 -15.29
CA TYR A 173 -4.70 -1.59 -15.48
C TYR A 173 -5.05 -0.82 -16.75
N ARG A 174 -5.91 -1.39 -17.62
CA ARG A 174 -6.20 -0.92 -18.98
C ARG A 174 -5.00 -0.86 -19.94
N ASP A 175 -4.02 -1.75 -19.76
CA ASP A 175 -3.17 -2.16 -20.87
C ASP A 175 -3.82 -3.28 -21.69
N LEU A 176 -3.25 -3.59 -22.85
CA LEU A 176 -3.84 -4.53 -23.81
C LEU A 176 -3.82 -6.00 -23.33
N LEU A 177 -3.14 -6.33 -22.23
CA LEU A 177 -3.26 -7.63 -21.56
C LEU A 177 -4.43 -7.63 -20.54
N TRP A 178 -4.74 -6.48 -19.93
CA TRP A 178 -5.97 -6.33 -19.16
C TRP A 178 -7.21 -6.36 -20.08
N GLU A 179 -7.16 -5.63 -21.21
CA GLU A 179 -8.26 -5.52 -22.18
C GLU A 179 -8.48 -6.78 -23.04
N SER A 180 -7.47 -7.65 -23.21
CA SER A 180 -7.61 -8.88 -24.02
C SER A 180 -8.51 -9.97 -23.42
N VAL A 181 -9.22 -9.68 -22.32
CA VAL A 181 -9.91 -10.68 -21.50
C VAL A 181 -11.41 -10.41 -21.50
N GLU A 182 -12.17 -11.33 -22.07
CA GLU A 182 -13.63 -11.31 -22.00
C GLU A 182 -14.09 -11.37 -20.54
N GLY A 183 -15.00 -10.48 -20.14
CA GLY A 183 -15.46 -10.38 -18.75
C GLY A 183 -14.45 -9.74 -17.79
N HIS A 184 -13.57 -8.85 -18.27
CA HIS A 184 -12.71 -8.03 -17.42
C HIS A 184 -13.52 -7.32 -16.30
N TYR A 185 -12.93 -7.24 -15.10
CA TYR A 185 -13.55 -6.59 -13.94
C TYR A 185 -12.60 -5.56 -13.31
N VAL A 186 -13.13 -4.75 -12.39
CA VAL A 186 -12.35 -3.87 -11.50
C VAL A 186 -12.62 -4.22 -10.04
N PRO A 187 -11.65 -4.12 -9.13
CA PRO A 187 -11.78 -4.63 -7.76
C PRO A 187 -12.62 -3.72 -6.85
N ASN A 188 -12.67 -2.41 -7.10
CA ASN A 188 -13.52 -1.45 -6.39
C ASN A 188 -13.81 -0.22 -7.25
N ALA A 189 -14.70 0.66 -6.77
CA ALA A 189 -15.14 1.86 -7.47
C ALA A 189 -14.08 2.97 -7.59
N GLY A 190 -12.91 2.82 -6.96
CA GLY A 190 -11.78 3.75 -7.11
C GLY A 190 -11.07 3.64 -8.47
N PHE A 191 -11.32 2.58 -9.25
CA PHE A 191 -10.75 2.38 -10.59
C PHE A 191 -11.64 3.06 -11.65
N LEU A 192 -11.30 4.31 -11.98
CA LEU A 192 -11.96 5.08 -13.04
C LEU A 192 -11.25 4.87 -14.39
N GLU A 193 -11.72 5.54 -15.45
CA GLU A 193 -11.24 5.26 -16.81
C GLU A 193 -9.78 5.68 -17.07
N ASP A 194 -9.38 6.88 -16.59
CA ASP A 194 -8.08 7.52 -16.84
C ASP A 194 -7.22 7.69 -15.57
N VAL A 195 -7.77 7.35 -14.40
CA VAL A 195 -7.16 7.55 -13.08
C VAL A 195 -7.69 6.51 -12.09
N VAL A 196 -6.88 6.17 -11.09
CA VAL A 196 -7.29 5.36 -9.93
C VAL A 196 -7.11 6.18 -8.66
N PHE A 197 -8.14 6.21 -7.82
CA PHE A 197 -8.20 6.89 -6.53
C PHE A 197 -8.33 5.89 -5.36
N GLU A 198 -8.50 6.40 -4.15
CA GLU A 198 -8.87 5.59 -2.98
C GLU A 198 -10.16 4.79 -3.21
N ASP A 199 -10.36 3.73 -2.42
CA ASP A 199 -11.59 2.96 -2.42
C ASP A 199 -12.68 3.69 -1.62
N PRO A 200 -13.81 4.12 -2.24
CA PRO A 200 -14.87 4.81 -1.51
C PRO A 200 -15.45 4.01 -0.35
N ALA A 201 -15.39 2.67 -0.40
CA ALA A 201 -15.82 1.81 0.71
C ALA A 201 -14.87 1.90 1.92
N SER A 202 -13.57 2.09 1.68
CA SER A 202 -12.57 2.27 2.74
C SER A 202 -12.75 3.64 3.43
N SER A 203 -12.95 4.69 2.64
CA SER A 203 -13.23 6.06 3.14
C SER A 203 -14.51 6.12 4.00
N SER A 204 -15.55 5.37 3.58
CA SER A 204 -16.83 5.28 4.31
C SER A 204 -16.69 4.63 5.69
N LEU A 205 -15.85 3.60 5.81
CA LEU A 205 -15.65 2.88 7.08
C LEU A 205 -15.08 3.79 8.16
N CYS A 206 -14.13 4.66 7.79
CA CYS A 206 -13.49 5.64 8.68
C CYS A 206 -14.44 6.68 9.28
N GLN A 207 -15.62 6.90 8.68
CA GLN A 207 -16.61 7.84 9.19
C GLN A 207 -17.53 7.21 10.24
N THR A 208 -17.70 5.88 10.22
CA THR A 208 -18.60 5.15 11.14
C THR A 208 -18.03 4.91 12.55
N SER A 209 -16.76 5.25 12.80
CA SER A 209 -16.12 5.10 14.11
C SER A 209 -16.28 6.30 15.05
N ASN A 210 -16.78 7.44 14.56
CA ASN A 210 -16.72 8.73 15.26
C ASN A 210 -18.11 9.28 15.66
N SER A 211 -19.06 8.41 16.02
CA SER A 211 -20.39 8.83 16.50
C SER A 211 -21.00 7.86 17.53
N TYR A 212 -20.54 7.95 18.78
CA TYR A 212 -21.22 7.36 19.94
C TYR A 212 -21.12 8.31 21.14
N ASP A 213 -21.94 9.36 21.11
CA ASP A 213 -22.33 10.08 22.33
C ASP A 213 -23.68 9.53 22.83
N ASP A 214 -23.68 9.20 24.12
CA ASP A 214 -24.78 9.21 25.08
C ASP A 214 -25.89 8.12 25.12
N ASP A 215 -26.35 7.93 26.37
CA ASP A 215 -27.56 7.31 26.90
C ASP A 215 -28.18 6.05 26.28
N THR A 216 -28.00 4.90 26.95
CA THR A 216 -28.99 4.42 27.96
C THR A 216 -28.57 3.03 28.49
N ALA A 217 -28.41 2.87 29.81
CA ALA A 217 -28.10 1.57 30.43
C ALA A 217 -29.20 1.11 31.39
N ASN A 218 -29.82 -0.08 31.17
CA ASN A 218 -30.64 -0.72 32.21
C ASN A 218 -30.80 -2.25 32.12
N SER A 219 -30.20 -2.95 33.10
CA SER A 219 -30.64 -4.18 33.79
C SER A 219 -30.87 -5.55 33.09
N SER A 220 -30.51 -6.58 33.87
CA SER A 220 -30.92 -8.01 33.85
C SER A 220 -30.54 -8.87 32.62
N HIS A 221 -29.69 -9.92 32.68
CA HIS A 221 -29.45 -11.01 33.66
C HIS A 221 -30.41 -12.21 33.52
N ASN A 222 -29.88 -13.35 33.01
CA ASN A 222 -30.10 -14.72 33.54
C ASN A 222 -29.15 -15.74 32.87
N GLN A 223 -29.11 -16.97 33.41
CA GLN A 223 -27.99 -17.93 33.33
C GLN A 223 -28.47 -19.39 33.10
N TRP A 224 -27.52 -20.34 33.02
CA TRP A 224 -27.65 -21.82 32.88
C TRP A 224 -27.99 -22.34 31.48
N ASP A 225 -27.54 -23.53 31.03
CA ASP A 225 -26.74 -24.65 31.61
C ASP A 225 -25.67 -25.12 30.58
N GLY A 226 -24.68 -26.00 30.82
CA GLY A 226 -24.33 -26.86 31.98
C GLY A 226 -24.00 -28.31 31.54
N ILE A 227 -23.05 -29.01 32.21
CA ILE A 227 -22.77 -30.50 32.12
C ILE A 227 -22.12 -30.97 30.77
N ASN A 228 -21.10 -31.83 30.65
CA ASN A 228 -20.18 -32.60 31.54
C ASN A 228 -18.77 -32.72 30.84
N ASP A 229 -17.69 -33.42 31.26
CA ASP A 229 -17.47 -34.66 32.06
C ASP A 229 -16.12 -34.62 32.85
N GLU A 230 -15.78 -35.69 33.59
CA GLU A 230 -14.80 -35.74 34.70
C GLU A 230 -13.29 -35.98 34.40
N GLU A 231 -12.51 -35.81 35.48
CA GLU A 231 -11.07 -36.06 35.69
C GLU A 231 -10.58 -37.52 35.51
N VAL A 232 -9.27 -37.68 35.26
CA VAL A 232 -8.42 -38.69 35.95
C VAL A 232 -7.06 -38.04 36.30
N ARG A 233 -6.43 -38.48 37.41
CA ARG A 233 -5.21 -37.90 38.00
C ARG A 233 -4.02 -38.87 37.95
N ASP A 234 -2.80 -38.34 38.07
CA ASP A 234 -1.70 -39.00 38.80
C ASP A 234 -0.77 -37.94 39.43
N SER A 235 0.08 -38.28 40.42
CA SER A 235 0.78 -37.29 41.27
C SER A 235 2.01 -37.80 42.05
N VAL A 236 2.78 -36.85 42.63
CA VAL A 236 3.94 -36.97 43.58
C VAL A 236 5.27 -37.49 42.96
N ASP A 237 6.49 -37.20 43.44
CA ASP A 237 7.05 -36.30 44.50
C ASP A 237 8.59 -36.13 44.24
N ALA A 238 9.41 -35.28 44.89
CA ALA A 238 9.28 -34.22 45.90
C ALA A 238 10.52 -33.26 45.85
N ALA A 239 10.35 -32.02 46.36
CA ALA A 239 11.38 -31.13 46.96
C ALA A 239 12.58 -30.62 46.08
N ASP A 240 13.27 -29.50 46.38
CA ASP A 240 13.16 -28.59 47.54
C ASP A 240 13.50 -27.10 47.25
N ASP A 241 12.92 -26.23 48.09
CA ASP A 241 13.25 -24.86 48.57
C ASP A 241 13.63 -23.63 47.69
N GLN A 242 13.10 -22.46 48.13
CA GLN A 242 13.51 -21.02 48.02
C GLN A 242 14.01 -20.40 46.68
N SER A 243 13.63 -19.16 46.29
CA SER A 243 12.84 -18.09 46.94
C SER A 243 12.20 -17.08 45.94
N VAL A 244 11.41 -16.11 46.44
CA VAL A 244 10.59 -15.09 45.71
C VAL A 244 10.49 -13.79 46.52
N PRO A 245 9.94 -12.65 46.00
CA PRO A 245 9.45 -12.31 44.65
C PRO A 245 10.38 -11.23 43.99
N ASP A 246 10.06 -10.18 43.22
CA ASP A 246 8.86 -9.50 42.63
C ASP A 246 9.37 -8.53 41.49
N ALA A 247 8.66 -7.69 40.71
CA ALA A 247 7.25 -7.28 40.57
C ALA A 247 6.97 -6.58 39.19
N VAL A 248 5.68 -6.25 38.92
CA VAL A 248 5.17 -5.13 38.06
C VAL A 248 5.37 -5.14 36.51
N LYS A 249 4.25 -4.94 35.79
CA LYS A 249 4.17 -4.58 34.36
C LYS A 249 4.10 -3.06 34.14
N LYS A 250 4.64 -2.57 33.01
CA LYS A 250 4.23 -1.37 32.22
C LYS A 250 5.00 -1.43 30.89
N THR A 251 4.36 -1.63 29.73
CA THR A 251 3.53 -0.68 28.94
C THR A 251 4.34 0.51 28.46
N ALA A 252 4.62 0.56 27.15
CA ALA A 252 5.48 1.57 26.51
C ALA A 252 4.64 2.68 25.85
N GLU A 253 4.26 3.69 26.65
CA GLU A 253 3.50 4.86 26.21
C GLU A 253 4.10 6.16 26.77
N GLN A 254 5.41 6.39 26.53
CA GLN A 254 6.08 7.58 27.10
C GLN A 254 7.41 7.99 26.41
N GLU A 255 7.43 8.20 25.08
CA GLU A 255 8.66 8.69 24.40
C GLU A 255 8.44 9.71 23.25
N ILE A 256 7.20 10.16 23.00
CA ILE A 256 6.83 11.01 21.84
C ILE A 256 6.83 12.52 22.20
N MET A 257 7.77 13.00 23.03
CA MET A 257 7.72 14.40 23.53
C MET A 257 9.08 15.12 23.71
N LEU A 258 10.14 14.72 22.98
CA LEU A 258 11.50 15.26 23.19
C LEU A 258 12.27 15.70 21.91
N SER A 259 11.61 15.97 20.78
CA SER A 259 12.30 16.29 19.50
C SER A 259 11.90 17.58 18.78
N LEU A 260 10.85 18.30 19.20
CA LEU A 260 10.43 19.55 18.53
C LEU A 260 11.23 20.80 18.93
N ALA A 261 12.04 20.73 20.00
CA ALA A 261 12.67 21.89 20.63
C ALA A 261 13.90 22.50 19.89
N ASN A 262 14.32 21.96 18.74
CA ASN A 262 15.59 22.33 18.09
C ASN A 262 15.49 22.54 16.56
N VAL A 263 14.86 23.64 16.14
CA VAL A 263 15.12 24.25 14.82
C VAL A 263 15.41 25.74 15.01
N LYS A 264 16.69 26.10 14.90
CA LYS A 264 17.18 27.47 15.07
C LYS A 264 17.40 28.12 13.70
N VAL A 265 16.52 29.03 13.30
CA VAL A 265 16.72 29.86 12.10
C VAL A 265 17.31 31.20 12.52
N THR A 266 18.33 31.65 11.79
CA THR A 266 19.03 32.91 12.01
C THR A 266 18.50 34.01 11.11
N ASP A 267 18.23 35.20 11.63
CA ASP A 267 18.89 36.40 11.12
C ASP A 267 18.88 37.59 12.11
N ASN A 268 19.67 38.61 11.78
CA ASN A 268 20.11 39.71 12.63
C ASN A 268 19.02 40.73 13.04
N VAL A 269 19.11 41.27 14.28
CA VAL A 269 19.42 42.70 14.55
C VAL A 269 19.72 42.93 16.05
N SER A 270 20.49 43.98 16.35
CA SER A 270 21.00 44.34 17.69
C SER A 270 19.95 44.90 18.65
N GLY A 271 20.00 44.49 19.92
CA GLY A 271 19.26 45.03 21.08
C GLY A 271 19.80 44.41 22.38
N ASP A 272 19.75 45.12 23.50
CA ASP A 272 20.41 44.75 24.76
C ASP A 272 19.40 44.35 25.87
N GLU A 273 19.92 43.91 27.01
CA GLU A 273 19.29 43.71 28.33
C GLU A 273 18.40 42.48 28.61
N SER A 274 19.03 41.54 29.32
CA SER A 274 18.48 40.80 30.49
C SER A 274 17.47 39.65 30.29
N ILE A 275 17.46 38.73 31.27
CA ILE A 275 16.66 37.50 31.32
C ILE A 275 15.52 37.67 32.33
N ALA A 276 14.30 37.35 31.92
CA ALA A 276 13.19 36.99 32.81
C ALA A 276 12.35 35.89 32.16
N GLU A 277 12.11 34.77 32.86
CA GLU A 277 11.28 33.66 32.38
C GLU A 277 9.83 33.78 32.89
N ASP A 278 9.07 34.73 32.34
CA ASP A 278 7.62 34.81 32.59
C ASP A 278 6.85 33.94 31.58
N GLN A 279 6.55 32.70 31.96
CA GLN A 279 5.61 31.83 31.24
C GLN A 279 4.16 32.28 31.49
N HIS A 280 3.76 33.40 30.89
CA HIS A 280 2.34 33.75 30.82
C HIS A 280 1.58 32.68 30.03
N PRO A 281 0.48 32.11 30.56
CA PRO A 281 -0.43 31.33 29.74
C PRO A 281 -1.08 32.29 28.73
N LEU A 282 -0.95 31.97 27.43
CA LEU A 282 -1.54 32.76 26.35
C LEU A 282 -3.05 32.89 26.58
N SER A 283 -3.57 34.10 26.43
CA SER A 283 -5.01 34.35 26.48
C SER A 283 -5.69 33.75 25.25
N VAL A 284 -7.04 33.65 25.28
CA VAL A 284 -7.80 33.22 24.10
C VAL A 284 -7.61 34.23 22.97
N GLU A 285 -7.57 35.50 23.33
CA GLU A 285 -7.31 36.65 22.48
C GLU A 285 -5.91 36.59 21.82
N ASP A 286 -4.86 36.16 22.54
CA ASP A 286 -3.52 35.93 21.96
C ASP A 286 -3.53 34.78 20.94
N MET A 287 -4.28 33.70 21.21
CA MET A 287 -4.41 32.58 20.27
C MET A 287 -5.20 32.98 19.03
N ASP A 288 -6.30 33.72 19.17
CA ASP A 288 -7.09 34.23 18.04
C ASP A 288 -6.25 35.18 17.17
N MET A 289 -5.45 36.07 17.77
CA MET A 289 -4.48 36.91 17.04
C MET A 289 -3.42 36.10 16.28
N LEU A 290 -2.97 34.96 16.82
CA LEU A 290 -2.05 34.05 16.14
C LEU A 290 -2.75 33.27 15.00
N LEU A 291 -4.00 32.86 15.19
CA LEU A 291 -4.82 32.21 14.16
C LEU A 291 -5.11 33.15 12.99
N ASP A 292 -5.52 34.39 13.24
CA ASP A 292 -5.73 35.42 12.22
C ASP A 292 -4.43 35.68 11.42
N LYS A 293 -3.29 35.79 12.11
CA LYS A 293 -1.99 36.00 11.46
C LYS A 293 -1.60 34.81 10.57
N CYS A 294 -1.84 33.59 11.02
CA CYS A 294 -1.65 32.37 10.22
C CYS A 294 -2.60 32.31 9.01
N LEU A 295 -3.87 32.68 9.18
CA LEU A 295 -4.87 32.72 8.12
C LEU A 295 -4.51 33.76 7.04
N LEU A 296 -4.14 34.97 7.45
CA LEU A 296 -3.69 36.03 6.54
C LEU A 296 -2.43 35.62 5.76
N GLN A 297 -1.47 34.96 6.42
CA GLN A 297 -0.25 34.47 5.76
C GLN A 297 -0.52 33.28 4.84
N ALA A 298 -1.48 32.41 5.16
CA ALA A 298 -1.95 31.34 4.26
C ALA A 298 -2.64 31.93 3.01
N LEU A 299 -3.55 32.90 3.17
CA LEU A 299 -4.20 33.59 2.06
C LEU A 299 -3.18 34.30 1.16
N HIS A 300 -2.24 35.06 1.74
CA HIS A 300 -1.19 35.77 0.99
C HIS A 300 -0.22 34.83 0.23
N THR A 301 -0.04 33.59 0.69
CA THR A 301 0.85 32.61 0.02
C THR A 301 0.14 31.69 -0.97
N THR A 302 -1.16 31.46 -0.82
CA THR A 302 -1.95 30.55 -1.68
C THR A 302 -2.78 31.27 -2.74
N VAL A 303 -3.22 32.51 -2.50
CA VAL A 303 -4.10 33.27 -3.40
C VAL A 303 -3.35 34.44 -4.03
N LYS A 304 -3.02 34.32 -5.32
CA LYS A 304 -2.40 35.42 -6.10
C LYS A 304 -3.40 36.36 -6.77
N ASP A 305 -4.58 35.84 -7.12
CA ASP A 305 -5.68 36.61 -7.70
C ASP A 305 -6.98 36.25 -6.97
N LEU A 306 -7.50 37.17 -6.15
CA LEU A 306 -8.89 37.12 -5.71
C LEU A 306 -9.77 37.65 -6.84
N PRO A 307 -10.87 36.97 -7.22
CA PRO A 307 -11.86 37.52 -8.14
C PRO A 307 -12.66 38.62 -7.43
N MET A 308 -12.06 39.80 -7.30
CA MET A 308 -12.70 40.99 -6.77
C MET A 308 -13.90 41.34 -7.65
N PRO A 309 -15.16 41.28 -7.16
CA PRO A 309 -16.28 41.83 -7.89
C PRO A 309 -16.07 43.34 -8.00
N GLY A 310 -15.84 43.83 -9.21
CA GLY A 310 -15.58 45.25 -9.45
C GLY A 310 -16.74 46.10 -8.93
N SER A 311 -16.44 47.10 -8.09
CA SER A 311 -17.46 47.92 -7.43
C SER A 311 -18.31 48.67 -8.46
N THR A 312 -19.52 48.17 -8.71
CA THR A 312 -20.56 48.84 -9.49
C THR A 312 -21.23 49.92 -8.66
N LEU A 313 -20.49 51.01 -8.44
CA LEU A 313 -21.02 52.26 -7.91
C LEU A 313 -22.19 52.75 -8.79
N TRP A 314 -23.32 52.98 -8.13
CA TRP A 314 -24.44 53.82 -8.57
C TRP A 314 -24.42 55.11 -7.75
#